data_AF-K1YZL0-F1
#
_entry.id   AF-K1YZL0-F1
#
_cell.length_a   1.000
_cell.length_b   1.000
_cell.length_c   1.000
_cell.angle_alpha   90.00
_cell.angle_beta   90.00
_cell.angle_gamma   90.00
#
_symmetry.space_group_name_H-M   'P 1'
#
loop_
_entity.id
_entity.type
_entity.pdbx_description
1 polymer ?
#
loop_
_entity_poly.entity_id
_entity_poly.type
_entity_poly.pdbx_seq_one_letter_code
_entity_poly.pdbx_strand_id
1 'polypeptide(L)'
;MADLASLLTEYTLFYNGPKCGASAPDHFHFQAGNRGFLPLEDCMDKLQKKEVTHYGNSIVYQVLSAINGLIIVKSSSRKELIDIFYKIYSLLEVKEGETEPMLNILCWFEKGIWTTSLFIRSKHRPSHYFAEGDGNILISPAAVDLGGVFITPLEKDFEKISAKDIKNILNEVCISFDELEVLCSKIKLKL
;
A
#
# COMPACT_ATOMS: atom_id res chain seq x y z
N MET A 1 -3.07 8.63 -11.76
CA MET A 1 -2.62 8.98 -10.39
C MET A 1 -1.43 9.95 -10.40
N ALA A 2 -0.29 9.61 -11.04
CA ALA A 2 0.91 10.45 -11.02
C ALA A 2 0.68 11.93 -11.43
N ASP A 3 -0.11 12.16 -12.49
CA ASP A 3 -0.47 13.52 -12.93
C ASP A 3 -1.21 14.30 -11.84
N LEU A 4 -2.23 13.68 -11.24
CA LEU A 4 -3.02 14.30 -10.16
C LEU A 4 -2.14 14.60 -8.95
N ALA A 5 -1.24 13.68 -8.57
CA ALA A 5 -0.33 13.89 -7.45
C ALA A 5 0.59 15.11 -7.68
N SER A 6 1.06 15.33 -8.92
CA SER A 6 1.89 16.51 -9.24
C SER A 6 1.10 17.83 -9.30
N LEU A 7 -0.22 17.76 -9.52
CA LEU A 7 -1.09 18.93 -9.55
C LEU A 7 -1.69 19.27 -8.17
N LEU A 8 -1.75 18.29 -7.27
CA LEU A 8 -2.36 18.38 -5.95
C LEU A 8 -1.31 18.12 -4.87
N THR A 9 -0.26 18.95 -4.84
CA THR A 9 0.92 18.74 -3.98
C THR A 9 0.62 18.75 -2.48
N GLU A 10 -0.48 19.38 -2.08
CA GLU A 10 -0.97 19.40 -0.68
C GLU A 10 -1.70 18.12 -0.29
N TYR A 11 -1.83 17.15 -1.21
CA TYR A 11 -2.56 15.90 -1.00
C TYR A 11 -1.73 14.66 -1.28
N THR A 12 -2.01 13.59 -0.54
CA THR A 12 -1.67 12.23 -0.91
C THR A 12 -2.85 11.59 -1.61
N LEU A 13 -2.63 11.15 -2.84
CA LEU A 13 -3.61 10.43 -3.65
C LEU A 13 -3.56 8.96 -3.29
N PHE A 14 -4.72 8.31 -3.28
CA PHE A 14 -4.79 6.89 -2.98
C PHE A 14 -5.82 6.14 -3.81
N TYR A 15 -5.53 4.85 -3.99
CA TYR A 15 -6.35 3.89 -4.72
C TYR A 15 -6.51 2.62 -3.91
N ASN A 16 -7.72 2.09 -3.89
CA ASN A 16 -8.07 0.83 -3.28
C ASN A 16 -8.56 -0.10 -4.39
N GLY A 17 -7.76 -1.11 -4.73
CA GLY A 17 -8.14 -2.14 -5.70
C GLY A 17 -9.23 -3.09 -5.19
N PRO A 18 -9.56 -4.14 -5.95
CA PRO A 18 -10.60 -5.09 -5.61
C PRO A 18 -10.33 -5.71 -4.25
N LYS A 19 -11.38 -5.81 -3.43
CA LYS A 19 -11.27 -6.39 -2.08
C LYS A 19 -10.15 -5.76 -1.24
N CYS A 20 -9.80 -4.50 -1.49
CA CYS A 20 -8.75 -3.78 -0.73
C CYS A 20 -9.31 -2.58 0.04
N GLY A 21 -10.56 -2.69 0.53
CA GLY A 21 -11.25 -1.63 1.25
C GLY A 21 -11.98 -0.62 0.37
N ALA A 22 -12.18 -0.92 -0.92
CA ALA A 22 -13.04 -0.11 -1.80
C ALA A 22 -14.51 -0.28 -1.38
N SER A 23 -15.17 0.83 -1.03
CA SER A 23 -16.60 0.85 -0.65
C SER A 23 -17.55 0.90 -1.84
N ALA A 24 -17.06 1.27 -3.02
CA ALA A 24 -17.80 1.31 -4.29
C ALA A 24 -17.03 0.48 -5.35
N PRO A 25 -17.08 -0.86 -5.29
CA PRO A 25 -16.30 -1.73 -6.16
C PRO A 25 -16.69 -1.61 -7.65
N ASP A 26 -17.89 -1.09 -7.93
CA ASP A 26 -18.43 -0.99 -9.29
C ASP A 26 -18.02 0.29 -10.02
N HIS A 27 -17.26 1.18 -9.38
CA HIS A 27 -16.84 2.44 -9.98
C HIS A 27 -15.39 2.81 -9.63
N PHE A 28 -14.58 2.99 -10.68
CA PHE A 28 -13.20 3.44 -10.54
C PHE A 28 -13.14 4.88 -10.01
N HIS A 29 -12.36 5.10 -8.95
CA HIS A 29 -12.09 6.43 -8.44
C HIS A 29 -10.74 6.48 -7.71
N PHE A 30 -10.11 7.65 -7.75
CA PHE A 30 -9.03 7.99 -6.81
C PHE A 30 -9.61 8.79 -5.66
N GLN A 31 -8.94 8.71 -4.52
CA GLN A 31 -9.24 9.52 -3.34
C GLN A 31 -8.02 10.38 -3.00
N ALA A 32 -8.24 11.46 -2.26
CA ALA A 32 -7.19 12.38 -1.84
C ALA A 32 -7.37 12.73 -0.36
N GLY A 33 -6.28 12.70 0.41
CA GLY A 33 -6.23 13.14 1.81
C GLY A 33 -5.10 14.15 2.00
N ASN A 34 -5.20 15.00 3.03
CA ASN A 34 -4.19 16.03 3.28
C ASN A 34 -2.80 15.40 3.51
N ARG A 35 -1.77 15.99 2.92
CA ARG A 35 -0.37 15.68 3.24
C ARG A 35 -0.06 15.93 4.71
N GLY A 36 0.87 15.16 5.26
CA GLY A 36 1.29 15.20 6.65
C GLY A 36 0.36 14.44 7.60
N PHE A 37 -0.72 13.82 7.09
CA PHE A 37 -1.66 13.06 7.93
C PHE A 37 -1.22 11.60 8.14
N LEU A 38 -0.60 10.98 7.13
CA LEU A 38 -0.23 9.57 7.18
C LEU A 38 1.18 9.39 7.79
N PRO A 39 1.36 8.61 8.87
CA PRO A 39 2.67 8.37 9.49
C PRO A 39 3.74 7.84 8.52
N LEU A 40 3.33 7.11 7.48
CA LEU A 40 4.23 6.62 6.44
C LEU A 40 5.00 7.73 5.73
N GLU A 41 4.41 8.91 5.56
CA GLU A 41 5.01 10.04 4.85
C GLU A 41 6.25 10.54 5.61
N ASP A 42 6.14 10.71 6.92
CA ASP A 42 7.20 11.20 7.79
C ASP A 42 8.23 10.12 8.16
N CYS A 43 7.80 8.86 8.18
CA CYS A 43 8.66 7.73 8.58
C CYS A 43 9.36 7.07 7.39
N MET A 44 9.09 7.49 6.15
CA MET A 44 9.58 6.87 4.92
C MET A 44 11.09 6.62 4.95
N ASP A 45 11.87 7.61 5.36
CA ASP A 45 13.33 7.50 5.39
C ASP A 45 13.85 6.62 6.53
N LYS A 46 13.09 6.52 7.64
CA LYS A 46 13.39 5.69 8.81
C LYS A 46 13.01 4.22 8.61
N LEU A 47 12.13 3.90 7.66
CA LEU A 47 11.78 2.52 7.34
C LEU A 47 13.03 1.72 6.96
N GLN A 48 13.17 0.55 7.57
CA GLN A 48 14.16 -0.43 7.15
C GLN A 48 13.75 -0.96 5.77
N LYS A 49 14.53 -0.58 4.76
CA LYS A 49 14.27 -0.89 3.36
C LYS A 49 15.58 -1.19 2.64
N LYS A 50 15.52 -2.04 1.63
CA LYS A 50 16.64 -2.29 0.71
C LYS A 50 16.30 -1.78 -0.67
N GLU A 51 17.29 -1.27 -1.38
CA GLU A 51 17.17 -0.95 -2.78
C GLU A 51 17.04 -2.25 -3.60
N VAL A 52 16.07 -2.29 -4.51
CA VAL A 52 15.84 -3.42 -5.42
C VAL A 52 16.60 -3.18 -6.72
N THR A 53 16.41 -2.02 -7.33
CA THR A 53 17.03 -1.62 -8.60
C THR A 53 16.87 -0.12 -8.87
N HIS A 54 17.67 0.40 -9.79
CA HIS A 54 17.52 1.71 -10.42
C HIS A 54 16.93 1.55 -11.82
N TYR A 55 16.15 2.53 -12.26
CA TYR A 55 15.64 2.61 -13.62
C TYR A 55 15.63 4.07 -14.07
N GLY A 56 16.71 4.51 -14.73
CA GLY A 56 16.91 5.91 -15.05
C GLY A 56 17.09 6.76 -13.78
N ASN A 57 16.23 7.77 -13.60
CA ASN A 57 16.20 8.65 -12.42
C ASN A 57 15.22 8.16 -11.34
N SER A 58 14.93 6.85 -11.33
CA SER A 58 13.97 6.24 -10.44
C SER A 58 14.61 5.11 -9.64
N ILE A 59 14.16 4.95 -8.40
CA ILE A 59 14.65 3.94 -7.47
C ILE A 59 13.46 3.16 -6.91
N VAL A 60 13.58 1.83 -6.91
CA VAL A 60 12.60 0.91 -6.31
C VAL A 60 13.18 0.35 -5.02
N TYR A 61 12.42 0.42 -3.94
CA TYR A 61 12.78 -0.12 -2.63
C TYR A 61 11.81 -1.20 -2.18
N GLN A 62 12.35 -2.22 -1.53
CA GLN A 62 11.61 -3.22 -0.77
C GLN A 62 11.67 -2.84 0.71
N VAL A 63 10.52 -2.77 1.38
CA VAL A 63 10.46 -2.63 2.83
C VAL A 63 10.67 -3.99 3.51
N LEU A 64 11.47 -4.00 4.58
CA LEU A 64 11.94 -5.21 5.25
C LEU A 64 11.29 -5.45 6.61
N SER A 65 10.55 -4.47 7.14
CA SER A 65 9.86 -4.58 8.43
C SER A 65 8.68 -3.62 8.53
N ALA A 66 7.94 -3.68 9.64
CA ALA A 66 6.72 -2.90 9.94
C ALA A 66 5.49 -3.24 9.07
N ILE A 67 5.58 -3.11 7.75
CA ILE A 67 4.45 -3.34 6.83
C ILE A 67 4.89 -4.31 5.73
N ASN A 68 4.28 -5.50 5.73
CA ASN A 68 4.57 -6.50 4.71
C ASN A 68 3.99 -6.07 3.35
N GLY A 69 4.53 -6.61 2.26
CA GLY A 69 4.04 -6.33 0.91
C GLY A 69 4.25 -4.90 0.40
N LEU A 70 5.02 -4.05 1.11
CA LEU A 70 5.25 -2.65 0.72
C LEU A 70 6.47 -2.50 -0.19
N ILE A 71 6.21 -1.98 -1.40
CA ILE A 71 7.23 -1.49 -2.35
C ILE A 71 7.12 0.03 -2.43
N ILE A 72 8.25 0.72 -2.40
CA ILE A 72 8.31 2.18 -2.57
C ILE A 72 9.04 2.49 -3.87
N VAL A 73 8.45 3.34 -4.69
CA VAL A 73 9.08 3.89 -5.90
C VAL A 73 9.27 5.39 -5.69
N LYS A 74 10.52 5.85 -5.73
CA LYS A 74 10.85 7.27 -5.81
C LYS A 74 11.30 7.57 -7.25
N SER A 75 10.74 8.61 -7.87
CA SER A 75 11.06 8.96 -9.25
C SER A 75 10.97 10.46 -9.48
N SER A 76 11.91 11.02 -10.25
CA SER A 76 11.80 12.38 -10.79
C SER A 76 11.25 12.41 -12.22
N SER A 77 10.85 11.26 -12.77
CA SER A 77 10.43 11.10 -14.16
C SER A 77 9.07 10.41 -14.21
N ARG A 78 8.03 11.17 -14.57
CA ARG A 78 6.68 10.64 -14.76
C ARG A 78 6.64 9.40 -15.65
N LYS A 79 7.40 9.41 -16.75
CA LYS A 79 7.47 8.28 -17.69
C LYS A 79 8.01 7.04 -17.02
N GLU A 80 9.16 7.16 -16.35
CA GLU A 80 9.78 6.03 -15.65
C GLU A 80 8.89 5.48 -14.53
N LEU A 81 8.23 6.35 -13.76
CA LEU A 81 7.28 5.93 -12.73
C LEU A 81 6.15 5.06 -13.30
N ILE A 82 5.57 5.47 -14.44
CA ILE A 82 4.51 4.72 -15.13
C ILE A 82 5.04 3.39 -15.65
N ASP A 83 6.22 3.39 -16.28
CA ASP A 83 6.85 2.18 -16.80
C ASP A 83 7.17 1.17 -15.67
N ILE A 84 7.70 1.66 -14.54
CA ILE A 84 7.93 0.86 -13.33
C ILE A 84 6.62 0.28 -12.81
N PHE A 85 5.58 1.10 -12.67
CA PHE A 85 4.28 0.63 -12.21
C PHE A 85 3.75 -0.51 -13.08
N TYR A 86 3.73 -0.35 -14.41
CA TYR A 86 3.23 -1.41 -15.31
C TYR A 86 4.08 -2.69 -15.26
N LYS A 87 5.41 -2.57 -15.13
CA LYS A 87 6.28 -3.74 -14.97
C LYS A 87 6.00 -4.48 -13.67
N ILE A 88 5.85 -3.77 -12.54
CA ILE A 88 5.47 -4.36 -11.25
C ILE A 88 4.07 -4.99 -11.35
N TYR A 89 3.10 -4.24 -11.85
CA TYR A 89 1.70 -4.67 -11.99
C TYR A 89 1.57 -5.94 -12.83
N SER A 90 2.35 -6.06 -13.93
CA SER A 90 2.38 -7.27 -14.78
C SER A 90 2.89 -8.54 -14.09
N LEU A 91 3.53 -8.41 -12.93
CA LEU A 91 4.04 -9.54 -12.15
C LEU A 91 3.07 -9.97 -11.03
N LEU A 92 2.04 -9.18 -10.76
CA LEU A 92 1.09 -9.45 -9.69
C LEU A 92 0.07 -10.50 -10.15
N GLU A 93 -0.28 -11.40 -9.25
CA GLU A 93 -1.33 -12.37 -9.46
C GLU A 93 -2.70 -11.68 -9.46
N VAL A 94 -3.55 -12.04 -10.43
CA VAL A 94 -4.99 -11.74 -10.39
C VAL A 94 -5.67 -12.94 -9.75
N LYS A 95 -6.26 -12.74 -8.57
CA LYS A 95 -6.92 -13.82 -7.83
C LYS A 95 -8.19 -14.26 -8.53
N GLU A 96 -8.56 -15.53 -8.32
CA GLU A 96 -9.81 -16.07 -8.86
C GLU A 96 -11.01 -15.21 -8.47
N GLY A 97 -11.83 -14.87 -9.48
CA GLY A 97 -13.00 -14.01 -9.32
C GLY A 97 -12.71 -12.51 -9.35
N GLU A 98 -11.45 -12.08 -9.46
CA GLU A 98 -11.08 -10.67 -9.62
C GLU A 98 -10.70 -10.35 -11.06
N THR A 99 -10.85 -9.07 -11.43
CA THR A 99 -10.47 -8.54 -12.74
C THR A 99 -9.09 -7.89 -12.76
N GLU A 100 -8.56 -7.56 -11.58
CA GLU A 100 -7.23 -6.96 -11.40
C GLU A 100 -6.55 -7.47 -10.11
N PRO A 101 -5.22 -7.30 -9.98
CA PRO A 101 -4.51 -7.66 -8.76
C PRO A 101 -5.00 -6.86 -7.55
N MET A 102 -5.01 -7.51 -6.39
CA MET A 102 -5.33 -6.86 -5.12
C MET A 102 -4.16 -5.94 -4.71
N LEU A 103 -4.41 -4.62 -4.72
CA LEU A 103 -3.39 -3.60 -4.52
C LEU A 103 -3.99 -2.36 -3.83
N ASN A 104 -3.26 -1.79 -2.88
CA ASN A 104 -3.46 -0.40 -2.46
C ASN A 104 -2.29 0.46 -2.94
N ILE A 105 -2.59 1.71 -3.31
CA ILE A 105 -1.58 2.67 -3.75
C ILE A 105 -1.72 3.95 -2.94
N LEU A 106 -0.59 4.48 -2.47
CA LEU A 106 -0.46 5.87 -2.04
C LEU A 106 0.53 6.56 -2.98
N CYS A 107 0.24 7.78 -3.42
CA CYS A 107 1.12 8.55 -4.28
C CYS A 107 1.05 10.03 -3.93
N TRP A 108 2.22 10.64 -3.73
CA TRP A 108 2.35 12.08 -3.53
C TRP A 108 3.55 12.61 -4.30
N PHE A 109 3.57 13.93 -4.48
CA PHE A 109 4.64 14.63 -5.17
C PHE A 109 5.19 15.74 -4.28
N GLU A 110 6.49 15.71 -4.03
CA GLU A 110 7.19 16.73 -3.25
C GLU A 110 8.52 17.06 -3.93
N LYS A 111 8.80 18.37 -4.13
CA LYS A 111 10.10 18.88 -4.60
C LYS A 111 10.62 18.18 -5.87
N GLY A 112 9.73 17.91 -6.83
CA GLY A 112 10.12 17.27 -8.10
C GLY A 112 10.14 15.75 -8.07
N ILE A 113 9.84 15.12 -6.93
CA ILE A 113 9.91 13.66 -6.76
C ILE A 113 8.52 13.11 -6.46
N TRP A 114 8.06 12.17 -7.29
CA TRP A 114 6.96 11.29 -6.95
C TRP A 114 7.45 10.23 -5.97
N THR A 115 6.73 10.05 -4.88
CA THR A 115 6.85 8.89 -4.01
C THR A 115 5.58 8.08 -4.10
N THR A 116 5.69 6.83 -4.58
CA THR A 116 4.57 5.91 -4.74
C THR A 116 4.80 4.69 -3.86
N SER A 117 3.86 4.43 -2.94
CA SER A 117 3.84 3.25 -2.11
C SER A 117 2.82 2.27 -2.67
N LEU A 118 3.28 1.06 -3.00
CA LEU A 118 2.47 -0.05 -3.50
C LEU A 118 2.38 -1.11 -2.40
N PHE A 119 1.17 -1.37 -1.90
CA PHE A 119 0.92 -2.42 -0.93
C PHE A 119 0.30 -3.61 -1.63
N ILE A 120 1.10 -4.66 -1.82
CA ILE A 120 0.64 -5.89 -2.47
C ILE A 120 -0.20 -6.69 -1.48
N ARG A 121 -1.48 -6.89 -1.81
CA ARG A 121 -2.47 -7.47 -0.90
C ARG A 121 -2.65 -8.95 -1.15
N SER A 122 -2.88 -9.69 -0.06
CA SER A 122 -3.13 -11.14 -0.08
C SER A 122 -4.59 -11.48 0.31
N LYS A 123 -5.25 -10.65 1.11
CA LYS A 123 -6.58 -10.93 1.64
C LYS A 123 -7.41 -9.65 1.81
N HIS A 124 -8.73 -9.80 1.66
CA HIS A 124 -9.66 -8.68 1.83
C HIS A 124 -9.70 -8.18 3.26
N ARG A 125 -10.14 -9.06 4.16
CA ARG A 125 -10.39 -8.76 5.56
C ARG A 125 -9.58 -9.70 6.44
N PRO A 126 -9.00 -9.22 7.55
CA PRO A 126 -8.30 -10.06 8.50
C PRO A 126 -9.29 -10.99 9.22
N SER A 127 -8.77 -12.05 9.85
CA SER A 127 -9.55 -12.97 10.68
C SER A 127 -10.33 -12.25 11.79
N HIS A 128 -9.73 -11.22 12.39
CA HIS A 128 -10.33 -10.36 13.41
C HIS A 128 -11.67 -9.75 12.99
N TYR A 129 -11.87 -9.47 11.69
CA TYR A 129 -13.14 -8.96 11.17
C TYR A 129 -14.29 -9.96 11.36
N PHE A 130 -13.99 -11.26 11.20
CA PHE A 130 -14.95 -12.35 11.24
C PHE A 130 -15.00 -13.07 12.59
N ALA A 131 -14.07 -12.78 13.49
CA ALA A 131 -14.08 -13.36 14.83
C ALA A 131 -15.37 -12.98 15.57
N GLU A 132 -15.81 -13.86 16.46
CA GLU A 132 -16.97 -13.65 17.32
C GLU A 132 -16.55 -13.18 18.72
N GLY A 133 -17.47 -12.54 19.44
CA GLY A 133 -17.25 -12.08 20.82
C GLY A 133 -16.08 -11.09 20.95
N ASP A 134 -15.28 -11.26 22.01
CA ASP A 134 -14.20 -10.33 22.36
C ASP A 134 -13.04 -10.33 21.35
N GLY A 135 -12.89 -11.38 20.54
CA GLY A 135 -11.88 -11.44 19.49
C GLY A 135 -12.20 -10.57 18.26
N ASN A 136 -13.46 -10.13 18.11
CA ASN A 136 -13.91 -9.35 16.96
C ASN A 136 -13.31 -7.94 16.95
N ILE A 137 -12.66 -7.54 15.86
CA ILE A 137 -12.30 -6.14 15.59
C ILE A 137 -12.89 -5.79 14.23
N LEU A 138 -13.82 -4.83 14.18
CA LEU A 138 -14.49 -4.42 12.94
C LEU A 138 -13.56 -3.55 12.10
N ILE A 139 -12.57 -4.17 11.46
CA ILE A 139 -11.54 -3.48 10.68
C ILE A 139 -11.25 -4.17 9.34
N SER A 140 -11.21 -3.37 8.28
CA SER A 140 -10.96 -3.81 6.92
C SER A 140 -9.95 -2.87 6.28
N PRO A 141 -8.63 -3.08 6.50
CA PRO A 141 -7.60 -2.13 6.11
C PRO A 141 -7.67 -1.74 4.63
N ALA A 142 -7.57 -0.44 4.39
CA ALA A 142 -7.45 0.18 3.07
C ALA A 142 -6.13 0.99 2.98
N ALA A 143 -5.95 1.79 1.93
CA ALA A 143 -4.72 2.56 1.72
C ALA A 143 -4.36 3.50 2.90
N VAL A 144 -5.36 4.08 3.58
CA VAL A 144 -5.15 4.97 4.74
C VAL A 144 -4.64 4.21 5.96
N ASP A 145 -5.23 3.05 6.28
CA ASP A 145 -4.78 2.19 7.37
C ASP A 145 -3.36 1.69 7.13
N LEU A 146 -3.07 1.27 5.89
CA LEU A 146 -1.73 0.86 5.46
C LEU A 146 -0.72 2.02 5.44
N GLY A 147 -1.20 3.26 5.32
CA GLY A 147 -0.41 4.48 5.52
C GLY A 147 -0.10 4.79 7.00
N GLY A 148 -0.66 4.02 7.94
CA GLY A 148 -0.40 4.11 9.37
C GLY A 148 -1.52 4.71 10.21
N VAL A 149 -2.70 4.98 9.63
CA VAL A 149 -3.85 5.54 10.36
C VAL A 149 -4.99 4.53 10.41
N PHE A 150 -5.05 3.75 11.49
CA PHE A 150 -6.07 2.72 11.67
C PHE A 150 -7.38 3.33 12.18
N ILE A 151 -8.44 3.21 11.40
CA ILE A 151 -9.75 3.79 11.73
C ILE A 151 -10.65 2.69 12.30
N THR A 152 -11.11 2.88 13.53
CA THR A 152 -12.04 1.96 14.21
C THR A 152 -13.43 2.59 14.31
N PRO A 153 -14.47 1.97 13.69
CA PRO A 153 -15.82 2.53 13.71
C PRO A 153 -16.55 2.30 15.03
N LEU A 154 -16.03 1.44 15.91
CA LEU A 154 -16.62 1.09 17.20
C LEU A 154 -15.65 1.45 18.32
N GLU A 155 -16.18 2.09 19.37
CA GLU A 155 -15.43 2.46 20.58
C GLU A 155 -14.72 1.25 21.21
N LYS A 156 -15.41 0.10 21.32
CA LYS A 156 -14.84 -1.15 21.83
C LYS A 156 -13.55 -1.57 21.12
N ASP A 157 -13.46 -1.29 19.82
CA ASP A 157 -12.34 -1.71 18.98
C ASP A 157 -11.21 -0.68 19.08
N PHE A 158 -11.54 0.60 19.18
CA PHE A 158 -10.57 1.66 19.48
C PHE A 158 -9.84 1.43 20.79
N GLU A 159 -10.57 1.09 21.85
CA GLU A 159 -9.98 0.92 23.19
C GLU A 159 -9.12 -0.33 23.31
N LYS A 160 -9.50 -1.43 22.64
CA LYS A 160 -8.84 -2.73 22.84
C LYS A 160 -7.74 -3.05 21.84
N ILE A 161 -7.77 -2.45 20.65
CA ILE A 161 -6.83 -2.82 19.58
C ILE A 161 -5.39 -2.62 20.05
N SER A 162 -4.58 -3.68 19.96
CA SER A 162 -3.19 -3.65 20.38
C SER A 162 -2.23 -3.62 19.19
N ALA A 163 -0.96 -3.29 19.45
CA ALA A 163 0.10 -3.40 18.45
C ALA A 163 0.25 -4.84 17.91
N LYS A 164 -0.06 -5.86 18.72
CA LYS A 164 -0.06 -7.26 18.30
C LYS A 164 -1.18 -7.53 17.30
N ASP A 165 -2.36 -6.99 17.54
CA ASP A 165 -3.51 -7.16 16.62
C ASP A 165 -3.23 -6.47 15.29
N ILE A 166 -2.71 -5.24 15.31
CA ILE A 166 -2.31 -4.50 14.10
C ILE A 166 -1.29 -5.32 13.30
N LYS A 167 -0.24 -5.85 13.95
CA LYS A 167 0.76 -6.68 13.29
C LYS A 167 0.13 -7.93 12.66
N ASN A 168 -0.77 -8.60 13.37
CA ASN A 168 -1.45 -9.79 12.84
C ASN A 168 -2.36 -9.44 11.65
N ILE A 169 -3.12 -8.35 11.75
CA ILE A 169 -3.96 -7.83 10.67
C ILE A 169 -3.12 -7.56 9.42
N LEU A 170 -2.01 -6.83 9.55
CA LEU A 170 -1.11 -6.51 8.43
C LEU A 170 -0.50 -7.77 7.80
N ASN A 171 -0.06 -8.74 8.63
CA ASN A 171 0.45 -10.02 8.16
C ASN A 171 -0.59 -10.84 7.38
N GLU A 172 -1.87 -10.70 7.72
CA GLU A 172 -2.94 -11.42 7.03
C GLU A 172 -3.40 -10.76 5.73
N VAL A 173 -3.39 -9.43 5.66
CA VAL A 173 -3.97 -8.71 4.51
C VAL A 173 -2.96 -8.39 3.41
N CYS A 174 -1.67 -8.37 3.73
CA CYS A 174 -0.57 -8.18 2.77
C CYS A 174 0.14 -9.50 2.50
N ILE A 175 0.85 -9.59 1.36
CA ILE A 175 1.79 -10.70 1.15
C ILE A 175 2.90 -10.66 2.19
N SER A 176 3.47 -11.82 2.53
CA SER A 176 4.58 -11.96 3.46
C SER A 176 5.86 -11.29 2.96
N PHE A 177 6.84 -11.10 3.86
CA PHE A 177 8.16 -10.59 3.47
C PHE A 177 8.89 -11.51 2.49
N ASP A 178 8.73 -12.83 2.62
CA ASP A 178 9.35 -13.82 1.74
C ASP A 178 8.72 -13.77 0.33
N GLU A 179 7.39 -13.70 0.24
CA GLU A 179 6.68 -13.50 -1.04
C GLU A 179 7.09 -12.17 -1.69
N LEU A 180 7.24 -11.11 -0.89
CA LEU A 180 7.69 -9.81 -1.37
C LEU A 180 9.14 -9.88 -1.90
N GLU A 181 10.04 -10.60 -1.23
CA GLU A 181 11.42 -10.79 -1.71
C GLU A 181 11.49 -11.53 -3.04
N VAL A 182 10.67 -12.57 -3.21
CA VAL A 182 10.54 -13.29 -4.49
C VAL A 182 10.02 -12.36 -5.59
N LEU A 183 9.00 -11.54 -5.29
CA LEU A 183 8.48 -10.55 -6.23
C LEU A 183 9.55 -9.50 -6.59
N CYS A 184 10.26 -8.95 -5.61
CA CYS A 184 11.33 -7.97 -5.84
C CYS A 184 12.49 -8.54 -6.69
N SER A 185 12.79 -9.83 -6.55
CA SER A 185 13.76 -10.50 -7.41
C SER A 185 13.31 -10.54 -8.88
N LYS A 186 12.02 -10.78 -9.13
CA LYS A 186 11.44 -10.72 -10.49
C LYS A 186 11.40 -9.28 -11.04
N ILE A 187 11.08 -8.30 -10.18
CA ILE A 187 11.09 -6.87 -10.55
C ILE A 187 12.48 -6.44 -11.00
N LYS A 188 13.53 -6.82 -10.25
CA LYS A 188 14.92 -6.51 -10.60
C LYS A 188 15.35 -7.07 -11.97
N LEU A 189 14.79 -8.20 -12.40
CA LEU A 189 15.07 -8.78 -13.72
C LEU A 189 14.32 -8.09 -14.86
N LYS A 190 13.20 -7.40 -14.57
CA LYS A 190 12.38 -6.70 -15.58
C LYS A 190 12.74 -5.22 -15.76
N LEU A 191 13.38 -4.60 -14.77
CA LEU A 191 13.77 -3.20 -14.76
C LEU A 191 15.23 -3.05 -15.16
#